data_AF-A0A398CBD2-F1
#
_entry.id   AF-A0A398CBD2-F1
#
_cell.length_a   1.000
_cell.length_b   1.000
_cell.length_c   1.000
_cell.angle_alpha   90.00
_cell.angle_beta   90.00
_cell.angle_gamma   90.00
#
_symmetry.space_group_name_H-M   'P 1'
#
loop_
_entity.id
_entity.type
_entity.pdbx_description
1 polymer ?
#
loop_
_entity_poly.entity_id
_entity_poly.type
_entity_poly.pdbx_seq_one_letter_code
_entity_poly.pdbx_strand_id
1 'polypeptide(L)'
;MAVLGLVCASFLLKLEDVARDNLVKIRGRWPGSSRAYRDAFDNSFPEHERLPRILPIEFIERGRVGSTYVVQRLNGVHVGDRLTDNSNEADDYRFHDVFHLAYVAHLGWSPVIRSLLKLKRKSNAAVDENEDGARAMIIEEGIATWIFNHAKRRRFYEDVEPGKLDYGLLKQVHSMVSGYEVDSCPLWQWEQAILDGFRVFRELRKTEHRGGMVVVNMTDHTLTFQPATRSAE
;
A
#
# COMPACT_ATOMS: atom_id res chain seq x y z
N MET A 1 -5.64 -5.53 39.40
CA MET A 1 -4.23 -5.95 39.27
C MET A 1 -3.98 -7.37 39.78
N ALA A 2 -4.43 -7.74 40.98
CA ALA A 2 -4.22 -9.09 41.53
C ALA A 2 -4.71 -10.24 40.62
N VAL A 3 -5.90 -10.11 40.03
CA VAL A 3 -6.45 -11.10 39.08
C VAL A 3 -5.61 -11.24 37.81
N LEU A 4 -5.10 -10.14 37.26
CA LEU A 4 -4.25 -10.17 36.05
C LEU A 4 -2.92 -10.91 36.32
N GLY A 5 -2.34 -10.67 37.50
CA GLY A 5 -1.12 -11.34 37.94
C GLY A 5 -1.32 -12.85 38.13
N LEU A 6 -2.44 -13.26 38.73
CA LEU A 6 -2.80 -14.67 38.90
C LEU A 6 -2.99 -15.39 37.55
N VAL A 7 -3.67 -14.75 36.59
CA VAL A 7 -3.84 -15.30 35.24
C VAL A 7 -2.48 -15.46 34.55
N CYS A 8 -1.61 -14.44 34.57
CA CYS A 8 -0.27 -14.54 33.99
C CYS A 8 0.52 -15.71 34.61
N ALA A 9 0.50 -15.84 35.94
CA ALA A 9 1.16 -16.92 36.65
C ALA A 9 0.63 -18.31 36.25
N SER A 10 -0.68 -18.47 36.06
CA SER A 10 -1.27 -19.75 35.63
C SER A 10 -0.82 -20.21 34.24
N PHE A 11 -0.32 -19.30 33.40
CA PHE A 11 0.24 -19.57 32.08
C PHE A 11 1.77 -19.47 32.04
N LEU A 12 2.44 -19.38 33.20
CA LEU A 12 3.90 -19.20 33.31
C LEU A 12 4.42 -17.93 32.60
N LEU A 13 3.59 -16.88 32.53
CA LEU A 13 3.94 -15.59 31.96
C LEU A 13 4.25 -14.59 33.07
N LYS A 14 5.24 -13.73 32.83
CA LYS A 14 5.46 -12.57 33.70
C LYS A 14 4.53 -11.44 33.30
N LEU A 15 3.84 -10.86 34.28
CA LEU A 15 2.94 -9.74 34.06
C LEU A 15 3.64 -8.53 33.41
N GLU A 16 4.91 -8.29 33.78
CA GLU A 16 5.72 -7.21 33.21
C GLU A 16 5.97 -7.37 31.70
N ASP A 17 6.20 -8.60 31.24
CA ASP A 17 6.43 -8.91 29.84
C ASP A 17 5.13 -8.75 29.05
N VAL A 18 4.01 -9.29 29.57
CA VAL A 18 2.68 -9.12 28.96
C VAL A 18 2.30 -7.65 28.84
N ALA A 19 2.58 -6.84 29.87
CA ALA A 19 2.31 -5.41 29.83
C ALA A 19 3.18 -4.70 28.77
N ARG A 20 4.47 -5.05 28.68
CA ARG A 20 5.40 -4.49 27.70
C ARG A 20 4.99 -4.83 26.27
N ASP A 21 4.67 -6.09 26.01
CA ASP A 21 4.24 -6.57 24.70
C ASP A 21 2.91 -5.92 24.29
N ASN A 22 1.99 -5.75 25.25
CA ASN A 22 0.74 -5.05 24.98
C ASN A 22 0.98 -3.57 24.64
N LEU A 23 1.93 -2.89 25.28
CA LEU A 23 2.29 -1.51 24.92
C LEU A 23 2.87 -1.43 23.50
N VAL A 24 3.74 -2.37 23.11
CA VAL A 24 4.27 -2.46 21.73
C VAL A 24 3.13 -2.67 20.74
N LYS A 25 2.24 -3.63 20.99
CA LYS A 25 1.06 -3.93 20.16
C LYS A 25 0.14 -2.71 20.01
N ILE A 26 -0.18 -2.04 21.11
CA ILE A 26 -1.08 -0.89 21.11
C ILE A 26 -0.44 0.27 20.34
N ARG A 27 0.84 0.59 20.56
CA ARG A 27 1.55 1.63 19.80
C ARG A 27 1.67 1.30 18.31
N GLY A 28 1.85 0.02 17.97
CA GLY A 28 1.90 -0.45 16.59
C GLY A 28 0.57 -0.30 15.85
N ARG A 29 -0.57 -0.30 16.56
CA ARG A 29 -1.91 -0.15 15.98
C ARG A 29 -2.48 1.27 16.10
N TRP A 30 -2.22 1.94 17.22
CA TRP A 30 -2.69 3.28 17.56
C TRP A 30 -1.53 4.08 18.15
N PRO A 31 -0.75 4.77 17.31
CA PRO A 31 0.49 5.43 17.74
C PRO A 31 0.25 6.70 18.58
N GLY A 32 -0.98 7.21 18.67
CA GLY A 32 -1.29 8.45 19.37
C GLY A 32 -0.46 9.63 18.86
N SER A 33 0.03 10.46 19.76
CA SER A 33 0.92 11.59 19.45
C SER A 33 2.35 11.17 19.08
N SER A 34 2.76 9.94 19.37
CA SER A 34 4.08 9.39 19.02
C SER A 34 4.14 8.80 17.60
N ARG A 35 3.30 9.29 16.69
CA ARG A 35 3.25 8.82 15.31
C ARG A 35 4.49 9.29 14.55
N ALA A 36 5.39 8.35 14.26
CA ALA A 36 6.58 8.56 13.46
C ALA A 36 6.63 7.49 12.37
N TYR A 37 6.61 7.92 11.11
CA TYR A 37 6.84 7.02 9.99
C TYR A 37 8.24 6.45 10.03
N ARG A 38 8.38 5.27 9.45
CA ARG A 38 9.70 4.68 9.21
C ARG A 38 10.39 5.30 8.02
N ASP A 39 11.71 5.34 8.12
CA ASP A 39 12.58 5.76 7.04
C ASP A 39 12.43 4.85 5.82
N ALA A 40 12.64 5.43 4.64
CA ALA A 40 12.64 4.68 3.39
C ALA A 40 13.77 3.63 3.37
N PHE A 41 13.44 2.40 2.95
CA PHE A 41 14.37 1.27 2.91
C PHE A 41 15.52 1.41 1.91
N ASP A 42 15.47 2.41 1.03
CA ASP A 42 16.47 2.67 -0.01
C ASP A 42 17.38 3.88 0.24
N ASN A 43 17.30 4.52 1.42
CA ASN A 43 18.08 5.72 1.74
C ASN A 43 19.61 5.53 1.56
N SER A 44 20.13 4.31 1.74
CA SER A 44 21.55 3.97 1.59
C SER A 44 21.95 3.52 0.17
N PHE A 45 20.99 3.30 -0.73
CA PHE A 45 21.25 2.78 -2.08
C PHE A 45 21.66 3.90 -3.06
N PRO A 46 22.24 3.59 -4.23
CA PRO A 46 22.49 4.59 -5.27
C PRO A 46 21.20 5.28 -5.74
N GLU A 47 21.30 6.53 -6.18
CA GLU A 47 20.12 7.34 -6.60
C GLU A 47 19.26 6.64 -7.67
N HIS A 48 19.89 5.96 -8.63
CA HIS A 48 19.19 5.23 -9.70
C HIS A 48 18.50 3.93 -9.24
N GLU A 49 18.62 3.55 -7.97
CA GLU A 49 17.91 2.42 -7.35
C GLU A 49 16.91 2.88 -6.28
N ARG A 50 16.81 4.19 -6.04
CA ARG A 50 15.85 4.76 -5.08
C ARG A 50 14.52 5.02 -5.77
N LEU A 51 13.44 4.77 -5.06
CA LEU A 51 12.11 5.23 -5.46
C LEU A 51 12.10 6.77 -5.44
N PRO A 52 11.57 7.44 -6.48
CA PRO A 52 11.44 8.90 -6.50
C PRO A 52 10.61 9.37 -5.32
N ARG A 53 11.12 10.35 -4.55
CA ARG A 53 10.42 10.87 -3.38
C ARG A 53 9.11 11.58 -3.72
N ILE A 54 9.00 12.08 -4.94
CA ILE A 54 7.76 12.55 -5.57
C ILE A 54 7.58 11.75 -6.87
N LEU A 55 6.45 11.09 -7.03
CA LEU A 55 6.17 10.26 -8.21
C LEU A 55 4.74 10.56 -8.74
N PRO A 56 4.63 11.37 -9.82
CA PRO A 56 3.34 11.63 -10.48
C PRO A 56 3.05 10.58 -11.55
N ILE A 57 1.96 9.82 -11.39
CA ILE A 57 1.48 8.82 -12.34
C ILE A 57 0.11 9.22 -12.87
N GLU A 58 0.02 9.39 -14.19
CA GLU A 58 -1.23 9.63 -14.90
C GLU A 58 -1.93 8.31 -15.20
N PHE A 59 -3.17 8.14 -14.74
CA PHE A 59 -4.05 7.02 -15.09
C PHE A 59 -5.00 7.45 -16.20
N ILE A 60 -4.99 6.71 -17.31
CA ILE A 60 -5.83 7.01 -18.49
C ILE A 60 -6.65 5.77 -18.84
N GLU A 61 -7.96 5.85 -18.67
CA GLU A 61 -8.86 4.83 -19.19
C GLU A 61 -9.02 4.98 -20.71
N ARG A 62 -8.99 3.85 -21.41
CA ARG A 62 -9.19 3.75 -22.85
C ARG A 62 -10.07 2.55 -23.19
N GLY A 63 -10.47 2.46 -24.45
CA GLY A 63 -11.25 1.34 -24.99
C GLY A 63 -12.74 1.63 -25.10
N ARG A 64 -13.51 0.61 -25.48
CA ARG A 64 -14.98 0.68 -25.61
C ARG A 64 -15.62 -0.07 -24.47
N VAL A 65 -16.91 0.21 -24.19
CA VAL A 65 -17.72 -0.55 -23.21
C VAL A 65 -17.54 -2.06 -23.44
N GLY A 66 -17.14 -2.79 -22.39
CA GLY A 66 -16.85 -4.23 -22.45
C GLY A 66 -15.40 -4.61 -22.83
N SER A 67 -14.55 -3.64 -23.17
CA SER A 67 -13.12 -3.82 -23.53
C SER A 67 -12.23 -2.70 -22.97
N THR A 68 -12.69 -2.05 -21.91
CA THR A 68 -11.99 -0.94 -21.26
C THR A 68 -10.74 -1.39 -20.52
N TYR A 69 -9.70 -0.59 -20.60
CA TYR A 69 -8.42 -0.82 -19.92
C TYR A 69 -7.82 0.52 -19.48
N VAL A 70 -6.91 0.46 -18.53
CA VAL A 70 -6.14 1.61 -18.06
C VAL A 70 -4.70 1.48 -18.54
N VAL A 71 -4.12 2.60 -18.95
CA VAL A 71 -2.67 2.75 -19.13
C VAL A 71 -2.17 3.81 -18.18
N GLN A 72 -0.91 3.68 -17.76
CA GLN A 72 -0.25 4.65 -16.90
C GLN A 72 0.83 5.40 -17.64
N ARG A 73 1.05 6.66 -17.27
CA ARG A 73 2.18 7.46 -17.76
C ARG A 73 2.91 8.14 -16.63
N LEU A 74 4.24 8.13 -16.73
CA LEU A 74 5.15 8.91 -15.91
C LEU A 74 5.86 9.90 -16.83
N ASN A 75 5.73 11.20 -16.57
CA ASN A 75 6.34 12.27 -17.39
C ASN A 75 6.09 12.10 -18.90
N GLY A 76 4.86 11.71 -19.26
CA GLY A 76 4.44 11.51 -20.65
C GLY A 76 4.83 10.17 -21.29
N VAL A 77 5.65 9.35 -20.63
CA VAL A 77 6.06 8.02 -21.10
C VAL A 77 5.14 6.95 -20.52
N HIS A 78 4.67 6.01 -21.35
CA HIS A 78 3.85 4.90 -20.86
C HIS A 78 4.67 3.97 -19.99
N VAL A 79 4.11 3.58 -18.85
CA VAL A 79 4.75 2.72 -17.86
C VAL A 79 3.87 1.50 -17.65
N GLY A 80 4.49 0.31 -17.72
CA GLY A 80 3.80 -0.97 -17.55
C GLY A 80 2.97 -1.43 -18.73
N ASP A 81 2.22 -2.49 -18.47
CA ASP A 81 1.26 -3.04 -19.40
C ASP A 81 -0.12 -2.40 -19.20
N ARG A 82 -1.01 -2.62 -20.17
CA ARG A 82 -2.42 -2.24 -20.02
C ARG A 82 -3.07 -3.06 -18.90
N LEU A 83 -3.85 -2.39 -18.06
CA LEU A 83 -4.54 -2.99 -16.93
C LEU A 83 -6.03 -3.16 -17.26
N THR A 84 -6.57 -4.35 -17.01
CA THR A 84 -8.00 -4.65 -17.12
C THR A 84 -8.53 -5.07 -15.77
N ASP A 85 -9.84 -5.26 -15.65
CA ASP A 85 -10.43 -5.77 -14.40
C ASP A 85 -10.02 -7.23 -14.12
N ASN A 86 -9.57 -7.96 -15.15
CA ASN A 86 -9.18 -9.37 -15.09
C ASN A 86 -10.22 -10.26 -14.37
N SER A 87 -11.50 -9.97 -14.58
CA SER A 87 -12.63 -10.58 -13.90
C SER A 87 -13.80 -10.81 -14.86
N ASN A 88 -14.74 -11.67 -14.48
CA ASN A 88 -15.94 -11.94 -15.28
C ASN A 88 -16.96 -10.79 -15.24
N GLU A 89 -16.88 -9.91 -14.23
CA GLU A 89 -17.79 -8.79 -14.02
C GLU A 89 -16.97 -7.52 -13.77
N ALA A 90 -17.27 -6.46 -14.53
CA ALA A 90 -16.56 -5.20 -14.39
C ALA A 90 -16.68 -4.64 -12.97
N ASP A 91 -15.55 -4.37 -12.33
CA ASP A 91 -15.48 -3.86 -10.96
C ASP A 91 -14.39 -2.80 -10.74
N ASP A 92 -13.85 -2.27 -11.85
CA ASP A 92 -12.84 -1.22 -11.88
C ASP A 92 -11.49 -1.63 -11.30
N TYR A 93 -11.23 -2.93 -11.12
CA TYR A 93 -9.92 -3.42 -10.68
C TYR A 93 -8.78 -2.99 -11.62
N ARG A 94 -9.06 -2.58 -12.86
CA ARG A 94 -8.07 -1.93 -13.76
C ARG A 94 -7.34 -0.71 -13.18
N PHE A 95 -7.85 -0.08 -12.10
CA PHE A 95 -7.18 1.03 -11.40
C PHE A 95 -6.35 0.58 -10.17
N HIS A 96 -6.17 -0.72 -9.93
CA HIS A 96 -5.57 -1.25 -8.70
C HIS A 96 -4.14 -0.82 -8.42
N ASP A 97 -3.35 -0.43 -9.43
CA ASP A 97 -1.97 0.04 -9.22
C ASP A 97 -1.86 1.25 -8.29
N VAL A 98 -2.96 1.99 -8.06
CA VAL A 98 -3.03 3.02 -7.03
C VAL A 98 -2.71 2.47 -5.62
N PHE A 99 -2.97 1.18 -5.36
CA PHE A 99 -2.61 0.52 -4.10
C PHE A 99 -1.09 0.37 -3.97
N HIS A 100 -0.39 -0.02 -5.04
CA HIS A 100 1.06 -0.09 -5.08
C HIS A 100 1.70 1.29 -4.85
N LEU A 101 1.13 2.34 -5.48
CA LEU A 101 1.54 3.72 -5.25
C LEU A 101 1.31 4.18 -3.80
N ALA A 102 0.22 3.75 -3.17
CA ALA A 102 -0.03 4.01 -1.76
C ALA A 102 1.00 3.32 -0.85
N TYR A 103 1.46 2.11 -1.20
CA TYR A 103 2.53 1.43 -0.48
C TYR A 103 3.86 2.18 -0.62
N VAL A 104 4.17 2.73 -1.80
CA VAL A 104 5.32 3.62 -1.96
C VAL A 104 5.20 4.84 -1.04
N ALA A 105 4.05 5.53 -1.02
CA ALA A 105 3.84 6.75 -0.22
C ALA A 105 4.04 6.49 1.29
N HIS A 106 3.40 5.46 1.83
CA HIS A 106 3.28 5.26 3.28
C HIS A 106 4.26 4.25 3.87
N LEU A 107 4.75 3.31 3.07
CA LEU A 107 5.63 2.23 3.52
C LEU A 107 7.05 2.35 2.95
N GLY A 108 7.24 3.16 1.90
CA GLY A 108 8.53 3.19 1.18
C GLY A 108 8.87 1.88 0.50
N TRP A 109 7.86 1.03 0.26
CA TRP A 109 8.01 -0.33 -0.23
C TRP A 109 7.00 -0.60 -1.35
N SER A 110 7.50 -1.13 -2.47
CA SER A 110 6.71 -1.72 -3.55
C SER A 110 7.66 -2.40 -4.54
N PRO A 111 7.93 -3.70 -4.41
CA PRO A 111 8.65 -4.47 -5.44
C PRO A 111 7.98 -4.37 -6.82
N VAL A 112 6.65 -4.22 -6.89
CA VAL A 112 5.90 -3.98 -8.15
C VAL A 112 6.35 -2.68 -8.80
N ILE A 113 6.25 -1.54 -8.10
CA ILE A 113 6.66 -0.23 -8.66
C ILE A 113 8.15 -0.20 -8.95
N ARG A 114 9.00 -0.83 -8.13
CA ARG A 114 10.44 -0.96 -8.44
C ARG A 114 10.67 -1.70 -9.75
N SER A 115 10.01 -2.84 -9.97
CA SER A 115 10.15 -3.62 -11.20
C SER A 115 9.62 -2.87 -12.42
N LEU A 116 8.49 -2.17 -12.24
CA LEU A 116 7.82 -1.35 -13.24
C LEU A 116 8.72 -0.20 -13.73
N LEU A 117 9.33 0.53 -12.79
CA LEU A 117 10.21 1.68 -13.05
C LEU A 117 11.68 1.29 -13.30
N LYS A 118 12.01 0.00 -13.26
CA LYS A 118 13.39 -0.52 -13.38
C LYS A 118 14.35 -0.01 -12.29
N LEU A 119 13.84 0.13 -11.07
CA LEU A 119 14.53 0.62 -9.87
C LEU A 119 14.75 -0.47 -8.81
N LYS A 120 14.94 -1.73 -9.24
CA LYS A 120 15.36 -2.79 -8.31
C LYS A 120 16.77 -2.46 -7.77
N ARG A 121 17.02 -2.79 -6.51
CA ARG A 121 18.26 -2.50 -5.78
C ARG A 121 19.38 -3.50 -6.11
N LYS A 122 19.79 -3.53 -7.38
CA LYS A 122 20.72 -4.51 -7.96
C LYS A 122 22.15 -4.41 -7.40
N SER A 123 22.52 -3.27 -6.84
CA SER A 123 23.81 -3.10 -6.15
C SER A 123 23.98 -4.02 -4.95
N ASN A 124 22.89 -4.55 -4.38
CA ASN A 124 22.91 -5.60 -3.36
C ASN A 124 22.12 -6.83 -3.84
N ALA A 125 22.83 -7.89 -4.22
CA ALA A 125 22.22 -9.11 -4.77
C ALA A 125 21.17 -9.75 -3.84
N ALA A 126 21.40 -9.75 -2.53
CA ALA A 126 20.46 -10.34 -1.58
C ALA A 126 19.15 -9.54 -1.51
N VAL A 127 19.21 -8.21 -1.61
CA VAL A 127 18.02 -7.35 -1.62
C VAL A 127 17.30 -7.44 -2.97
N ASP A 128 18.05 -7.44 -4.08
CA ASP A 128 17.48 -7.61 -5.43
C ASP A 128 16.71 -8.94 -5.59
N GLU A 129 17.22 -10.01 -4.98
CA GLU A 129 16.61 -11.33 -5.01
C GLU A 129 15.43 -11.47 -4.03
N ASN A 130 15.60 -11.03 -2.78
CA ASN A 130 14.64 -11.36 -1.71
C ASN A 130 13.59 -10.27 -1.48
N GLU A 131 13.94 -8.98 -1.58
CA GLU A 131 13.03 -7.87 -1.29
C GLU A 131 12.39 -7.31 -2.56
N ASP A 132 13.16 -7.27 -3.66
CA ASP A 132 12.68 -6.75 -4.95
C ASP A 132 12.33 -7.87 -5.95
N GLY A 133 12.56 -9.12 -5.58
CA GLY A 133 12.40 -10.28 -6.47
C GLY A 133 10.95 -10.70 -6.72
N ALA A 134 10.79 -11.72 -7.57
CA ALA A 134 9.48 -12.17 -8.04
C ALA A 134 8.54 -12.58 -6.89
N ARG A 135 9.06 -13.21 -5.82
CA ARG A 135 8.24 -13.64 -4.68
C ARG A 135 7.67 -12.44 -3.92
N ALA A 136 8.46 -11.40 -3.71
CA ALA A 136 8.01 -10.18 -3.06
C ALA A 136 6.94 -9.46 -3.91
N MET A 137 7.14 -9.38 -5.22
CA MET A 137 6.13 -8.85 -6.17
C MET A 137 4.82 -9.64 -6.10
N ILE A 138 4.87 -10.97 -6.15
CA ILE A 138 3.67 -11.83 -6.09
C ILE A 138 2.91 -11.63 -4.76
N ILE A 139 3.63 -11.47 -3.65
CA ILE A 139 3.01 -11.18 -2.35
C ILE A 139 2.33 -9.82 -2.36
N GLU A 140 2.98 -8.78 -2.90
CA GLU A 140 2.39 -7.45 -3.03
C GLU A 140 1.11 -7.45 -3.88
N GLU A 141 1.15 -8.08 -5.06
CA GLU A 141 0.00 -8.28 -5.96
C GLU A 141 -1.13 -9.06 -5.27
N GLY A 142 -0.77 -10.09 -4.50
CA GLY A 142 -1.69 -10.88 -3.70
C GLY A 142 -2.38 -10.05 -2.62
N ILE A 143 -1.64 -9.15 -1.95
CA ILE A 143 -2.20 -8.22 -0.97
C ILE A 143 -3.18 -7.27 -1.65
N ALA A 144 -2.79 -6.62 -2.75
CA ALA A 144 -3.64 -5.69 -3.50
C ALA A 144 -4.97 -6.34 -3.93
N THR A 145 -4.89 -7.54 -4.52
CA THR A 145 -6.07 -8.33 -4.93
C THR A 145 -6.94 -8.70 -3.73
N TRP A 146 -6.33 -9.13 -2.63
CA TRP A 146 -7.06 -9.58 -1.45
C TRP A 146 -7.75 -8.43 -0.72
N ILE A 147 -7.06 -7.29 -0.51
CA ILE A 147 -7.68 -6.12 0.13
C ILE A 147 -8.79 -5.54 -0.73
N PHE A 148 -8.66 -5.57 -2.06
CA PHE A 148 -9.70 -5.12 -2.98
C PHE A 148 -10.98 -5.93 -2.81
N ASN A 149 -10.89 -7.26 -2.82
CA ASN A 149 -12.02 -8.15 -2.60
C ASN A 149 -12.64 -7.99 -1.19
N HIS A 150 -11.82 -7.69 -0.19
CA HIS A 150 -12.30 -7.38 1.15
C HIS A 150 -13.04 -6.05 1.21
N ALA A 151 -12.54 -5.03 0.52
CA ALA A 151 -13.06 -3.66 0.51
C ALA A 151 -14.33 -3.51 -0.35
N LYS A 152 -14.44 -4.25 -1.46
CA LYS A 152 -15.61 -4.27 -2.36
C LYS A 152 -16.92 -4.51 -1.60
N ARG A 153 -16.90 -5.43 -0.64
CA ARG A 153 -18.05 -5.75 0.25
C ARG A 153 -18.31 -4.71 1.35
N ARG A 154 -17.49 -3.67 1.44
CA ARG A 154 -17.48 -2.64 2.50
C ARG A 154 -17.42 -1.23 1.91
N ARG A 155 -18.03 -1.03 0.73
CA ARG A 155 -18.07 0.27 0.03
C ARG A 155 -16.68 0.90 -0.13
N PHE A 156 -15.67 0.07 -0.40
CA PHE A 156 -14.28 0.51 -0.53
C PHE A 156 -13.77 1.36 0.64
N TYR A 157 -14.23 1.06 1.86
CA TYR A 157 -13.87 1.77 3.10
C TYR A 157 -14.19 3.28 3.10
N GLU A 158 -15.23 3.69 2.38
CA GLU A 158 -15.65 5.10 2.30
C GLU A 158 -15.84 5.77 3.68
N ASP A 159 -16.46 5.05 4.63
CA ASP A 159 -16.79 5.58 5.96
C ASP A 159 -15.84 5.05 7.07
N VAL A 160 -14.65 4.56 6.72
CA VAL A 160 -13.72 3.99 7.70
C VAL A 160 -12.61 4.98 8.04
N GLU A 161 -12.69 5.52 9.26
CA GLU A 161 -11.68 6.43 9.80
C GLU A 161 -10.37 5.72 10.18
N PRO A 162 -9.22 6.44 10.15
CA PRO A 162 -7.99 5.97 10.75
C PRO A 162 -8.18 5.46 12.19
N GLY A 163 -7.55 4.34 12.52
CA GLY A 163 -7.73 3.67 13.81
C GLY A 163 -8.92 2.71 13.87
N LYS A 164 -9.76 2.63 12.81
CA LYS A 164 -10.98 1.80 12.78
C LYS A 164 -10.95 0.69 11.73
N LEU A 165 -9.93 0.62 10.87
CA LEU A 165 -9.78 -0.50 9.94
C LEU A 165 -9.63 -1.82 10.73
N ASP A 166 -10.24 -2.88 10.20
CA ASP A 166 -10.32 -4.17 10.90
C ASP A 166 -8.92 -4.68 11.31
N TYR A 167 -8.79 -5.06 12.59
CA TYR A 167 -7.51 -5.51 13.13
C TYR A 167 -7.10 -6.88 12.58
N GLY A 168 -8.08 -7.75 12.30
CA GLY A 168 -7.84 -9.05 11.66
C GLY A 168 -7.25 -8.87 10.27
N LEU A 169 -7.78 -7.93 9.49
CA LEU A 169 -7.26 -7.57 8.18
C LEU A 169 -5.80 -7.12 8.24
N LEU A 170 -5.48 -6.18 9.13
CA LEU A 170 -4.11 -5.66 9.26
C LEU A 170 -3.12 -6.76 9.68
N LYS A 171 -3.51 -7.64 10.61
CA LYS A 171 -2.69 -8.80 10.99
C LYS A 171 -2.49 -9.78 9.83
N GLN A 172 -3.50 -9.97 8.99
CA GLN A 172 -3.38 -10.86 7.82
C GLN A 172 -2.40 -10.29 6.81
N VAL A 173 -2.49 -8.99 6.47
CA VAL A 173 -1.53 -8.32 5.60
C VAL A 173 -0.11 -8.43 6.17
N HIS A 174 0.04 -8.14 7.46
CA HIS A 174 1.32 -8.21 8.16
C HIS A 174 1.92 -9.64 8.12
N SER A 175 1.11 -10.67 8.33
CA SER A 175 1.52 -12.07 8.18
C SER A 175 1.98 -12.42 6.76
N MET A 176 1.33 -11.89 5.72
CA MET A 176 1.71 -12.13 4.32
C MET A 176 3.08 -11.56 3.98
N VAL A 177 3.47 -10.44 4.60
CA VAL A 177 4.78 -9.80 4.40
C VAL A 177 5.84 -10.25 5.40
N SER A 178 5.57 -11.26 6.23
CA SER A 178 6.51 -11.66 7.26
C SER A 178 7.84 -12.11 6.66
N GLY A 179 8.93 -11.56 7.20
CA GLY A 179 10.30 -11.82 6.74
C GLY A 179 10.79 -10.93 5.60
N TYR A 180 9.96 -10.04 5.04
CA TYR A 180 10.41 -8.96 4.16
C TYR A 180 10.72 -7.70 4.97
N GLU A 181 11.46 -6.75 4.39
CA GLU A 181 11.81 -5.49 5.07
C GLU A 181 10.57 -4.73 5.56
N VAL A 182 9.47 -4.78 4.79
CA VAL A 182 8.20 -4.11 5.11
C VAL A 182 7.45 -4.76 6.28
N ASP A 183 7.80 -5.99 6.69
CA ASP A 183 7.30 -6.63 7.93
C ASP A 183 7.52 -5.72 9.13
N SER A 184 8.65 -5.01 9.15
CA SER A 184 8.92 -4.11 10.25
C SER A 184 7.80 -3.05 10.40
N CYS A 185 7.04 -2.70 9.34
CA CYS A 185 6.11 -1.56 9.34
C CYS A 185 4.98 -1.76 10.36
N PRO A 186 4.76 -0.79 11.27
CA PRO A 186 3.67 -0.88 12.21
C PRO A 186 2.32 -0.92 11.48
N LEU A 187 1.35 -1.61 12.08
CA LEU A 187 0.03 -1.81 11.49
C LEU A 187 -0.69 -0.51 11.16
N TRP A 188 -0.44 0.57 11.90
CA TRP A 188 -1.01 1.88 11.57
C TRP A 188 -0.47 2.45 10.25
N GLN A 189 0.79 2.19 9.85
CA GLN A 189 1.30 2.63 8.54
C GLN A 189 0.61 1.87 7.41
N TRP A 190 0.44 0.57 7.58
CA TRP A 190 -0.35 -0.27 6.65
C TRP A 190 -1.80 0.20 6.54
N GLU A 191 -2.43 0.56 7.66
CA GLU A 191 -3.78 1.14 7.65
C GLU A 191 -3.84 2.41 6.82
N GLN A 192 -2.87 3.31 6.95
CA GLN A 192 -2.82 4.55 6.17
C GLN A 192 -2.67 4.26 4.68
N ALA A 193 -1.76 3.36 4.31
CA ALA A 193 -1.56 2.97 2.91
C ALA A 193 -2.84 2.39 2.29
N ILE A 194 -3.54 1.53 3.02
CA ILE A 194 -4.79 0.92 2.55
C ILE A 194 -5.90 1.95 2.43
N LEU A 195 -6.14 2.76 3.46
CA LEU A 195 -7.22 3.75 3.45
C LEU A 195 -6.99 4.84 2.39
N ASP A 196 -5.76 5.33 2.25
CA ASP A 196 -5.42 6.37 1.28
C ASP A 196 -5.47 5.84 -0.16
N GLY A 197 -4.97 4.62 -0.38
CA GLY A 197 -5.11 3.91 -1.65
C GLY A 197 -6.57 3.74 -2.07
N PHE A 198 -7.46 3.32 -1.16
CA PHE A 198 -8.89 3.23 -1.46
C PHE A 198 -9.57 4.58 -1.64
N ARG A 199 -9.13 5.62 -0.91
CA ARG A 199 -9.63 6.99 -1.12
C ARG A 199 -9.36 7.45 -2.55
N VAL A 200 -8.13 7.31 -3.04
CA VAL A 200 -7.77 7.70 -4.42
C VAL A 200 -8.37 6.75 -5.45
N PHE A 201 -8.46 5.45 -5.18
CA PHE A 201 -9.17 4.50 -6.02
C PHE A 201 -10.62 4.92 -6.28
N ARG A 202 -11.34 5.38 -5.24
CA ARG A 202 -12.69 5.92 -5.38
C ARG A 202 -12.73 7.15 -6.28
N GLU A 203 -11.75 8.04 -6.18
CA GLU A 203 -11.65 9.22 -7.07
C GLU A 203 -11.39 8.84 -8.53
N LEU A 204 -10.48 7.90 -8.79
CA LEU A 204 -10.13 7.45 -10.14
C LEU A 204 -11.32 6.83 -10.88
N ARG A 205 -12.13 6.03 -10.17
CA ARG A 205 -13.24 5.30 -10.79
C ARG A 205 -14.53 6.12 -10.94
N LYS A 206 -14.62 7.30 -10.33
CA LYS A 206 -15.76 8.21 -10.47
C LYS A 206 -16.07 8.44 -11.95
N THR A 207 -17.35 8.45 -12.29
CA THR A 207 -17.85 8.55 -13.66
C THR A 207 -17.38 9.81 -14.40
N GLU A 208 -17.18 10.88 -13.67
CA GLU A 208 -16.70 12.19 -14.14
C GLU A 208 -15.19 12.25 -14.38
N HIS A 209 -14.42 11.31 -13.81
CA HIS A 209 -12.96 11.30 -13.88
C HIS A 209 -12.42 10.18 -14.77
N ARG A 210 -12.79 8.92 -14.45
CA ARG A 210 -12.31 7.69 -15.13
C ARG A 210 -10.81 7.71 -15.44
N GLY A 211 -10.01 8.17 -14.48
CA GLY A 211 -8.60 8.51 -14.66
C GLY A 211 -8.24 9.81 -13.95
N GLY A 212 -7.01 10.27 -14.16
CA GLY A 212 -6.45 11.46 -13.52
C GLY A 212 -5.00 11.27 -13.10
N MET A 213 -4.42 12.28 -12.48
CA MET A 213 -3.06 12.25 -11.97
C MET A 213 -3.06 11.83 -10.51
N VAL A 214 -2.24 10.83 -10.17
CA VAL A 214 -1.96 10.42 -8.80
C VAL A 214 -0.54 10.83 -8.46
N VAL A 215 -0.36 11.64 -7.42
CA VAL A 215 0.96 12.10 -6.97
C VAL A 215 1.29 11.46 -5.63
N VAL A 216 2.28 10.57 -5.65
CA VAL A 216 2.91 10.00 -4.46
C VAL A 216 3.89 11.03 -3.90
N ASN A 217 3.85 11.25 -2.59
CA ASN A 217 4.87 11.99 -1.87
C ASN A 217 5.35 11.14 -0.67
N MET A 218 6.58 10.63 -0.77
CA MET A 218 7.18 9.77 0.25
C MET A 218 7.68 10.54 1.47
N THR A 219 7.92 11.85 1.33
CA THR A 219 8.40 12.71 2.43
C THR A 219 7.25 13.04 3.38
N ASP A 220 6.10 13.43 2.81
CA ASP A 220 4.91 13.79 3.58
C ASP A 220 3.98 12.59 3.82
N HIS A 221 4.30 11.42 3.23
CA HIS A 221 3.50 10.21 3.26
C HIS A 221 2.05 10.46 2.82
N THR A 222 1.89 10.97 1.61
CA THR A 222 0.58 11.29 1.02
C THR A 222 0.43 10.74 -0.39
N LEU A 223 -0.81 10.42 -0.75
CA LEU A 223 -1.19 10.04 -2.12
C LEU A 223 -2.29 10.99 -2.62
N THR A 224 -1.95 11.98 -3.44
CA THR A 224 -2.94 12.99 -3.87
C THR A 224 -3.54 12.66 -5.23
N PHE A 225 -4.81 12.98 -5.43
CA PHE A 225 -5.51 12.84 -6.69
C PHE A 225 -5.75 14.22 -7.31
N GLN A 226 -5.55 14.33 -8.62
CA GLN A 226 -5.92 15.49 -9.41
C GLN A 226 -6.73 15.01 -10.62
N PRO A 227 -7.96 15.52 -10.84
CA PRO A 227 -8.72 15.19 -12.04
C PRO A 227 -7.91 15.51 -13.30
N ALA A 228 -8.09 14.70 -14.35
CA ALA A 228 -7.48 15.02 -15.63
C ALA A 228 -7.95 16.40 -16.10
N THR A 229 -7.02 17.31 -16.40
CA THR A 229 -7.34 18.54 -17.12
C THR A 229 -7.92 18.12 -18.46
N ARG A 230 -9.23 18.27 -18.66
CA ARG A 230 -9.85 18.09 -19.98
C ARG A 230 -9.18 19.08 -20.94
N SER A 231 -8.25 18.57 -21.73
CA SER A 231 -7.85 19.26 -22.95
C SER A 231 -9.04 19.12 -23.88
N ALA A 232 -9.66 20.25 -24.24
CA ALA A 232 -10.64 20.26 -25.31
C ALA A 232 -9.90 19.87 -26.59
N GLU A 233 -10.07 18.63 -27.03
CA GLU A 233 -9.87 18.23 -28.43
C GLU A 233 -11.19 18.40 -29.19
#